data_AF-A0A7Y2VH65-F1
#
_entry.id   AF-A0A7Y2VH65-F1
#
_cell.length_a   1.000
_cell.length_b   1.000
_cell.length_c   1.000
_cell.angle_alpha   90.00
_cell.angle_beta   90.00
_cell.angle_gamma   90.00
#
_symmetry.space_group_name_H-M   'P 1'
#
loop_
_entity.id
_entity.type
_entity.pdbx_description
1 polymer ?
#
loop_
_entity_poly.entity_id
_entity_poly.type
_entity_poly.pdbx_seq_one_letter_code
_entity_poly.pdbx_strand_id
1 'polypeptide(L)'
;VRIFMENEYDILNGIYDVALLDKSQYKAQIADIIDLSVSRIYRSEEVIEKEIAGYRILADILEVFSTALIRDKQGKASNYDRLMIGLLPPVFRNSNASTYHILLNTSCFVASLSDGSAVHIHNKITGKQL
;
A
#
# COMPACT_ATOMS: atom_id res chain seq x y z
N VAL A 1 11.35 28.87 4.61
CA VAL A 1 12.80 29.03 4.37
C VAL A 1 13.56 29.36 5.66
N ARG A 2 13.17 30.40 6.42
CA ARG A 2 13.85 30.80 7.66
C ARG A 2 14.20 29.63 8.62
N ILE A 3 13.22 28.84 9.02
CA ILE A 3 13.41 27.70 9.96
C ILE A 3 14.40 26.67 9.42
N PHE A 4 14.36 26.39 8.12
CA PHE A 4 15.30 25.46 7.50
C PHE A 4 16.75 25.99 7.58
N MET A 5 16.95 27.27 7.25
CA MET A 5 18.27 27.90 7.31
C MET A 5 18.79 28.04 8.75
N GLU A 6 17.93 28.40 9.70
CA GLU A 6 18.29 28.56 11.11
C GLU A 6 18.69 27.24 11.79
N ASN A 7 18.21 26.09 11.28
CA ASN A 7 18.48 24.77 11.84
C ASN A 7 19.33 23.91 10.89
N GLU A 8 20.04 24.52 9.92
CA GLU A 8 20.82 23.81 8.89
C GLU A 8 21.83 22.83 9.50
N TYR A 9 22.57 23.25 10.53
CA TYR A 9 23.55 22.39 11.21
C TYR A 9 22.89 21.14 11.80
N ASP A 10 21.77 21.28 12.50
CA ASP A 10 21.08 20.16 13.13
C ASP A 10 20.45 19.22 12.10
N ILE A 11 19.93 19.77 11.00
CA ILE A 11 19.39 19.01 9.88
C ILE A 11 20.49 18.19 9.19
N LEU A 12 21.64 18.80 8.90
CA LEU A 12 22.77 18.11 8.28
C LEU A 12 23.35 16.99 9.15
N ASN A 13 23.34 17.19 10.47
CA ASN A 13 23.76 16.18 11.43
C ASN A 13 22.66 15.13 11.72
N GLY A 14 21.46 15.27 11.14
CA GLY A 14 20.35 14.33 11.33
C GLY A 14 19.77 14.31 12.75
N ILE A 15 19.99 15.38 13.52
CA ILE A 15 19.54 15.50 14.93
C ILE A 15 18.30 16.41 15.07
N TYR A 16 17.84 17.02 13.98
CA TYR A 16 16.59 17.77 13.96
C TYR A 16 15.39 16.81 13.89
N ASP A 17 14.73 16.60 15.03
CA ASP A 17 13.74 15.53 15.28
C ASP A 17 12.27 15.94 15.06
N VAL A 18 12.04 17.14 14.53
CA VAL A 18 10.70 17.70 14.28
C VAL A 18 10.52 18.08 12.82
N ALA A 19 9.28 18.12 12.33
CA ALA A 19 9.02 18.62 10.99
C ALA A 19 9.14 20.16 10.95
N LEU A 20 9.61 20.70 9.82
CA LEU A 20 9.79 22.15 9.65
C LEU A 20 8.48 22.95 9.87
N LEU A 21 7.35 22.37 9.47
CA LEU A 21 6.04 23.01 9.61
C LEU A 21 5.58 23.07 11.07
N ASP A 22 6.04 22.17 11.93
CA ASP A 22 5.68 22.15 13.35
C ASP A 22 6.29 23.31 14.14
N LYS A 23 7.35 23.91 13.60
CA LYS A 23 7.98 25.13 14.13
C LYS A 23 7.60 26.37 13.33
N SER A 24 6.76 26.23 12.31
CA SER A 24 6.29 27.34 11.46
C SER A 24 5.36 28.27 12.22
N GLN A 25 5.47 29.57 11.94
CA GLN A 25 4.49 30.55 12.40
C GLN A 25 3.07 30.30 11.87
N TYR A 26 2.95 29.51 10.79
CA TYR A 26 1.68 29.14 10.17
C TYR A 26 1.10 27.82 10.69
N LYS A 27 1.67 27.25 11.76
CA LYS A 27 1.27 25.95 12.29
C LYS A 27 -0.24 25.86 12.55
N ALA A 28 -0.81 26.89 13.18
CA ALA A 28 -2.23 26.92 13.51
C ALA A 28 -3.10 26.90 12.24
N GLN A 29 -2.79 27.74 11.25
CA GLN A 29 -3.53 27.81 10.00
C GLN A 29 -3.46 26.49 9.20
N ILE A 30 -2.30 25.83 9.20
CA ILE A 30 -2.14 24.53 8.55
C ILE A 30 -2.97 23.46 9.27
N ALA A 31 -2.95 23.46 10.61
CA ALA A 31 -3.78 22.55 11.40
C ALA A 31 -5.27 22.77 11.11
N ASP A 32 -5.73 24.02 11.07
CA ASP A 32 -7.12 24.36 10.74
C ASP A 32 -7.52 23.85 9.34
N ILE A 33 -6.65 23.99 8.35
CA ILE A 33 -6.89 23.47 6.97
C ILE A 33 -6.99 21.94 6.98
N ILE A 34 -6.10 21.24 7.70
CA ILE A 34 -6.13 19.79 7.81
C ILE A 34 -7.42 19.34 8.49
N ASP A 35 -7.80 19.95 9.61
CA ASP A 35 -9.01 19.61 10.37
C ASP A 35 -10.28 19.84 9.55
N LEU A 36 -10.33 20.95 8.80
CA LEU A 36 -11.42 21.20 7.86
C LEU A 36 -11.44 20.17 6.73
N SER A 37 -10.29 19.80 6.19
CA SER A 37 -10.18 18.79 5.12
C SER A 37 -10.61 17.41 5.60
N VAL A 38 -10.22 17.01 6.82
CA VAL A 38 -10.67 15.76 7.45
C VAL A 38 -12.18 15.75 7.63
N SER A 39 -12.75 16.83 8.17
CA SER A 39 -14.19 16.89 8.45
C SER A 39 -15.07 17.03 7.21
N ARG A 40 -14.58 17.69 6.15
CA ARG A 40 -15.40 18.03 4.98
C ARG A 40 -15.09 17.22 3.72
N ILE A 41 -13.89 16.66 3.59
CA ILE A 41 -13.42 15.99 2.37
C ILE A 41 -13.18 14.51 2.66
N TYR A 42 -12.24 14.18 3.55
CA TYR A 42 -11.81 12.78 3.77
C TYR A 42 -12.85 11.93 4.51
N ARG A 43 -13.74 12.53 5.31
CA ARG A 43 -14.86 11.83 5.97
C ARG A 43 -16.18 11.94 5.22
N SER A 44 -16.16 12.38 3.96
CA SER A 44 -17.35 12.30 3.12
C SER A 44 -17.76 10.84 2.89
N GLU A 45 -19.06 10.60 2.71
CA GLU A 45 -19.60 9.25 2.49
C GLU A 45 -18.94 8.56 1.29
N GLU A 46 -18.79 9.28 0.17
CA GLU A 46 -18.12 8.76 -1.03
C GLU A 46 -16.67 8.31 -0.78
N VAL A 47 -15.91 9.05 0.04
CA VAL A 47 -14.53 8.66 0.36
C VAL A 47 -14.52 7.41 1.24
N ILE A 48 -15.38 7.36 2.26
CA ILE A 48 -15.49 6.20 3.15
C ILE A 48 -15.86 4.93 2.37
N GLU A 49 -16.85 5.02 1.47
CA GLU A 49 -17.24 3.89 0.62
C GLU A 49 -16.09 3.39 -0.27
N LYS A 50 -15.35 4.33 -0.89
CA LYS A 50 -14.17 3.99 -1.70
C LYS A 50 -13.07 3.35 -0.87
N GLU A 51 -12.80 3.85 0.33
CA GLU A 51 -11.81 3.27 1.24
C GLU A 51 -12.19 1.85 1.67
N ILE A 52 -13.46 1.61 2.02
CA ILE A 52 -13.96 0.27 2.38
C ILE A 52 -13.75 -0.71 1.21
N ALA A 53 -14.10 -0.30 -0.01
CA ALA A 53 -13.88 -1.11 -1.20
C ALA A 53 -12.38 -1.37 -1.43
N GLY A 54 -11.55 -0.34 -1.31
CA GLY A 54 -10.09 -0.43 -1.45
C GLY A 54 -9.47 -1.41 -0.44
N TYR A 55 -9.85 -1.33 0.83
CA TYR A 55 -9.41 -2.26 1.87
C TYR A 55 -9.71 -3.71 1.50
N ARG A 56 -10.95 -3.98 1.04
CA ARG A 56 -11.34 -5.33 0.67
C ARG A 56 -10.58 -5.84 -0.55
N ILE A 57 -10.43 -5.00 -1.57
CA ILE A 57 -9.71 -5.31 -2.80
C ILE A 57 -8.26 -5.70 -2.48
N LEU A 58 -7.54 -4.87 -1.73
CA LEU A 58 -6.13 -5.10 -1.41
C LEU A 58 -5.95 -6.35 -0.53
N ALA A 59 -6.83 -6.56 0.44
CA ALA A 59 -6.80 -7.74 1.30
C ALA A 59 -7.01 -9.04 0.50
N ASP A 60 -8.00 -9.07 -0.39
CA ASP A 60 -8.29 -10.25 -1.22
C ASP A 60 -7.11 -10.57 -2.17
N ILE A 61 -6.53 -9.54 -2.81
CA ILE A 61 -5.37 -9.71 -3.69
C ILE A 61 -4.19 -10.28 -2.91
N LEU A 62 -3.87 -9.69 -1.75
CA LEU A 62 -2.73 -10.11 -0.93
C LEU A 62 -2.91 -11.55 -0.44
N GLU A 63 -4.11 -11.90 0.04
CA GLU A 63 -4.43 -13.23 0.54
C GLU A 63 -4.30 -14.31 -0.54
N VAL A 64 -4.85 -14.06 -1.73
CA VAL A 64 -4.82 -15.02 -2.84
C VAL A 64 -3.40 -15.30 -3.29
N PHE A 65 -2.59 -14.27 -3.54
CA PHE A 65 -1.23 -14.46 -4.04
C PHE A 65 -0.28 -15.01 -2.98
N SER A 66 -0.36 -14.52 -1.74
CA SER A 66 0.48 -15.03 -0.65
C SER A 66 0.16 -16.50 -0.36
N THR A 67 -1.12 -16.87 -0.29
CA THR A 67 -1.54 -18.26 -0.09
C THR A 67 -1.08 -19.15 -1.24
N ALA A 68 -1.25 -18.72 -2.49
CA ALA A 68 -0.82 -19.50 -3.65
C ALA A 68 0.70 -19.76 -3.62
N LEU A 69 1.51 -18.72 -3.42
CA LEU A 69 2.97 -18.84 -3.37
C LEU A 69 3.46 -19.69 -2.18
N ILE A 70 2.82 -19.57 -1.01
CA ILE A 70 3.15 -20.37 0.17
C ILE A 70 2.78 -21.84 -0.04
N ARG A 71 1.62 -22.13 -0.63
CA ARG A 71 1.23 -23.50 -0.99
C ARG A 71 2.18 -24.10 -2.02
N ASP A 72 2.59 -23.32 -3.01
CA ASP A 72 3.56 -23.76 -4.02
C ASP A 72 4.91 -24.10 -3.39
N LYS A 73 5.43 -23.23 -2.52
CA LYS A 73 6.62 -23.51 -1.71
C LYS A 73 6.52 -24.82 -0.92
N GLN A 74 5.35 -25.13 -0.37
CA GLN A 74 5.11 -26.33 0.42
C GLN A 74 4.85 -27.59 -0.44
N GLY A 75 4.86 -27.48 -1.77
CA GLY A 75 4.50 -28.57 -2.68
C GLY A 75 3.00 -28.93 -2.65
N LYS A 76 2.15 -28.01 -2.17
CA LYS A 76 0.70 -28.18 -1.99
C LYS A 76 -0.14 -27.28 -2.90
N ALA A 77 0.46 -26.65 -3.90
CA ALA A 77 -0.27 -25.79 -4.84
C ALA A 77 -1.32 -26.59 -5.64
N SER A 78 -2.56 -26.12 -5.56
CA SER A 78 -3.65 -26.56 -6.43
C SER A 78 -3.47 -26.04 -7.86
N ASN A 79 -4.28 -26.55 -8.79
CA ASN A 79 -4.34 -26.00 -10.15
C ASN A 79 -4.71 -24.51 -10.14
N TYR A 80 -5.62 -24.10 -9.25
CA TYR A 80 -5.97 -22.69 -9.09
C TYR A 80 -4.78 -21.85 -8.62
N ASP A 81 -4.04 -22.32 -7.61
CA ASP A 81 -2.85 -21.62 -7.11
C ASP A 81 -1.81 -21.41 -8.22
N ARG A 82 -1.58 -22.42 -9.06
CA ARG A 82 -0.66 -22.32 -10.21
C ARG A 82 -1.12 -21.32 -11.26
N LEU A 83 -2.43 -21.26 -11.56
CA LEU A 83 -2.99 -20.25 -12.45
C LEU A 83 -2.79 -18.85 -11.88
N MET A 84 -3.04 -18.66 -10.57
CA MET A 84 -2.82 -17.38 -9.90
C MET A 84 -1.34 -16.96 -9.95
N ILE A 85 -0.41 -17.85 -9.61
CA ILE A 85 1.03 -17.56 -9.72
C ILE A 85 1.41 -17.20 -11.17
N GLY A 86 0.78 -17.84 -12.16
CA GLY A 86 0.95 -17.52 -13.58
C GLY A 86 0.53 -16.09 -13.96
N LEU A 87 -0.40 -15.47 -13.23
CA LEU A 87 -0.81 -14.07 -13.43
C LEU A 87 0.22 -13.06 -12.91
N LEU A 88 1.06 -13.45 -11.95
CA LEU A 88 2.09 -12.55 -11.41
C LEU A 88 3.15 -12.25 -12.47
N PRO A 89 3.76 -11.06 -12.47
CA PRO A 89 4.96 -10.80 -13.25
C PRO A 89 6.10 -11.76 -12.85
N PRO A 90 7.00 -12.17 -13.77
CA PRO A 90 8.03 -13.17 -13.50
C PRO A 90 8.88 -12.90 -12.25
N VAL A 91 9.19 -11.63 -11.98
CA VAL A 91 9.97 -11.20 -10.81
C VAL A 91 9.31 -11.51 -9.46
N PHE A 92 7.99 -11.68 -9.43
CA PHE A 92 7.22 -11.97 -8.21
C PHE A 92 6.81 -13.45 -8.07
N ARG A 93 7.19 -14.32 -9.03
CA ARG A 93 6.79 -15.74 -9.02
C ARG A 93 7.66 -16.64 -8.14
N ASN A 94 8.75 -16.12 -7.57
CA ASN A 94 9.73 -16.95 -6.87
C ASN A 94 9.18 -17.49 -5.54
N SER A 95 8.72 -18.74 -5.55
CA SER A 95 8.25 -19.50 -4.40
C SER A 95 9.35 -20.28 -3.66
N ASN A 96 10.58 -20.33 -4.20
CA ASN A 96 11.70 -21.05 -3.58
C ASN A 96 12.46 -20.23 -2.51
N ALA A 97 12.09 -18.96 -2.32
CA ALA A 97 12.69 -18.10 -1.29
C ALA A 97 12.17 -18.43 0.12
N SER A 98 12.77 -17.84 1.16
CA SER A 98 12.23 -17.92 2.54
C SER A 98 10.78 -17.40 2.62
N THR A 99 10.01 -17.85 3.60
CA THR A 99 8.62 -17.37 3.81
C THR A 99 8.55 -15.86 3.92
N TYR A 100 9.50 -15.25 4.66
CA TYR A 100 9.64 -13.80 4.77
C TYR A 100 9.76 -13.13 3.40
N HIS A 101 10.67 -13.60 2.55
CA HIS A 101 10.90 -13.01 1.22
C HIS A 101 9.68 -13.18 0.30
N ILE A 102 8.94 -14.29 0.40
CA ILE A 102 7.69 -14.48 -0.36
C ILE A 102 6.65 -13.44 0.04
N LEU A 103 6.42 -13.27 1.34
CA LEU A 103 5.44 -12.31 1.86
C LEU A 103 5.84 -10.87 1.55
N LEU A 104 7.14 -10.54 1.66
CA LEU A 104 7.68 -9.24 1.31
C LEU A 104 7.49 -8.96 -0.19
N ASN A 105 7.88 -9.88 -1.07
CA ASN A 105 7.73 -9.71 -2.52
C ASN A 105 6.26 -9.60 -2.93
N THR A 106 5.37 -10.37 -2.30
CA THR A 106 3.92 -10.27 -2.53
C THR A 106 3.41 -8.89 -2.11
N SER A 107 3.84 -8.39 -0.95
CA SER A 107 3.47 -7.05 -0.46
C SER A 107 3.98 -5.95 -1.40
N CYS A 108 5.21 -6.06 -1.89
CA CYS A 108 5.77 -5.16 -2.90
C CYS A 108 4.96 -5.17 -4.20
N PHE A 109 4.54 -6.35 -4.67
CA PHE A 109 3.67 -6.46 -5.83
C PHE A 109 2.35 -5.73 -5.62
N VAL A 110 1.65 -5.99 -4.51
CA VAL A 110 0.36 -5.34 -4.20
C VAL A 110 0.53 -3.82 -4.07
N ALA A 111 1.58 -3.37 -3.39
CA ALA A 111 1.89 -1.94 -3.24
C ALA A 111 2.27 -1.25 -4.57
N SER A 112 2.74 -2.00 -5.56
CA SER A 112 3.08 -1.47 -6.89
C SER A 112 1.86 -1.29 -7.82
N LEU A 113 0.69 -1.78 -7.43
CA LEU A 113 -0.52 -1.68 -8.25
C LEU A 113 -1.08 -0.25 -8.20
N SER A 114 -1.52 0.23 -9.36
CA SER A 114 -2.46 1.36 -9.41
C SER A 114 -3.87 0.91 -9.00
N ASP A 115 -4.72 1.84 -8.58
CA ASP A 115 -6.12 1.57 -8.23
C ASP A 115 -6.85 0.80 -9.34
N GLY A 116 -6.69 1.23 -10.60
CA GLY A 116 -7.30 0.56 -11.76
C GLY A 116 -6.78 -0.86 -11.96
N SER A 117 -5.47 -1.09 -11.75
CA SER A 117 -4.88 -2.43 -11.82
C SER A 117 -5.36 -3.34 -10.69
N ALA A 118 -5.48 -2.81 -9.47
CA ALA A 118 -5.99 -3.56 -8.32
C ALA A 118 -7.44 -3.99 -8.53
N VAL A 119 -8.32 -3.07 -8.96
CA VAL A 119 -9.71 -3.38 -9.32
C VAL A 119 -9.78 -4.45 -10.42
N HIS A 120 -8.96 -4.31 -11.48
CA HIS A 120 -8.93 -5.29 -12.58
C HIS A 120 -8.53 -6.69 -12.12
N ILE A 121 -7.49 -6.79 -11.29
CA ILE A 121 -7.05 -8.09 -10.73
C ILE A 121 -8.14 -8.66 -9.82
N HIS A 122 -8.74 -7.84 -8.96
CA HIS A 122 -9.81 -8.28 -8.05
C HIS A 122 -11.03 -8.79 -8.80
N ASN A 123 -11.43 -8.12 -9.88
CA ASN A 123 -12.52 -8.57 -10.75
C ASN A 123 -12.23 -9.92 -11.40
N LYS A 124 -10.97 -10.17 -11.82
CA LYS A 124 -10.55 -11.49 -12.33
C LYS A 124 -10.60 -12.57 -11.26
N ILE A 125 -10.14 -12.27 -10.05
CA ILE A 125 -10.15 -13.20 -8.91
C ILE A 125 -11.60 -13.56 -8.53
N THR A 126 -12.49 -12.58 -8.52
CA THR A 126 -13.89 -12.74 -8.11
C THR A 126 -14.84 -13.13 -9.24
N GLY A 127 -14.35 -13.26 -10.48
CA GLY A 127 -15.16 -13.65 -11.63
C GLY A 127 -16.20 -12.61 -12.08
N LYS A 128 -16.04 -11.34 -11.70
CA LYS A 128 -16.97 -10.25 -12.06
C LYS A 128 -16.80 -9.72 -13.48
N GLN A 129 -15.74 -10.14 -14.16
CA GLN A 129 -15.43 -9.74 -15.53
C GLN A 129 -14.88 -10.96 -16.28
N LEU A 130 -15.70 -11.52 -17.18
CA LEU A 130 -15.34 -12.56 -18.15
C LEU A 130 -15.22 -11.94 -19.53
#